data_AF-A0AAV7KBH6-F1
#
_entry.id   AF-A0AAV7KBH6-F1
#
_cell.length_a   1.000
_cell.length_b   1.000
_cell.length_c   1.000
_cell.angle_alpha   90.00
_cell.angle_beta   90.00
_cell.angle_gamma   90.00
#
_symmetry.space_group_name_H-M   'P 1'
#
loop_
_entity.id
_entity.type
_entity.pdbx_description
1 polymer ?
#
loop_
_entity_poly.entity_id
_entity_poly.type
_entity_poly.pdbx_seq_one_letter_code
_entity_poly.pdbx_strand_id
1 'polypeptide(L)'
;MTLTKWDVKELLSQRNPYVDLIIKEFENTKYIFDKISLTIPIPDLVKTMVIEECCSLMNKLLVEGFACGKKCTHQGRASMLFDFREYVAQIEKNSKLRVPQKSYVEDYIHAFYLDEDEIDKWIQEHKEYSLYQLNALTNCKSTFKRKATNKLLNLIEKGTPPH
;
A
#
# COMPACT_ATOMS: atom_id res chain seq x y z
N MET A 1 -7.25 9.87 14.05
CA MET A 1 -6.87 8.51 13.61
C MET A 1 -5.56 8.15 14.29
N THR A 2 -5.54 7.07 15.06
CA THR A 2 -4.31 6.55 15.68
C THR A 2 -3.50 5.78 14.64
N LEU A 3 -2.19 5.99 14.60
CA LEU A 3 -1.26 5.23 13.75
C LEU A 3 -1.36 3.74 14.08
N THR A 4 -1.72 2.92 13.09
CA THR A 4 -1.69 1.45 13.20
C THR A 4 -0.26 1.02 13.51
N LYS A 5 -0.08 0.28 14.60
CA LYS A 5 1.24 -0.26 14.96
C LYS A 5 1.38 -1.63 14.33
N TRP A 6 2.48 -1.84 13.62
CA TRP A 6 2.82 -3.12 13.00
C TRP A 6 3.73 -4.00 13.88
N ASP A 7 3.93 -3.60 15.14
CA ASP A 7 4.63 -4.37 16.18
C ASP A 7 3.59 -5.15 17.00
N VAL A 8 2.98 -6.14 16.36
CA VAL A 8 1.89 -6.93 16.93
C VAL A 8 2.42 -8.31 17.31
N LYS A 9 2.02 -8.80 18.49
CA LYS A 9 2.41 -10.13 19.01
C LYS A 9 1.54 -11.26 18.48
N GLU A 10 0.27 -10.97 18.22
CA GLU A 10 -0.73 -11.92 17.75
C GLU A 10 -1.45 -11.36 16.53
N LEU A 11 -1.66 -12.20 15.52
CA LEU A 11 -2.50 -11.84 14.40
C LEU A 11 -3.96 -11.99 14.85
N LEU A 12 -4.68 -10.86 14.92
CA LEU A 12 -6.11 -10.89 15.15
C LEU A 12 -6.81 -11.30 13.85
N SER A 13 -7.81 -12.17 13.93
CA SER A 13 -8.63 -12.58 12.78
C SER A 13 -9.62 -11.51 12.30
N GLN A 14 -9.34 -10.23 12.60
CA GLN A 14 -10.17 -9.09 12.25
C GLN A 14 -9.30 -8.05 11.56
N ARG A 15 -9.85 -7.44 10.52
CA ARG A 15 -9.18 -6.36 9.80
C ARG A 15 -9.07 -5.13 10.67
N ASN A 16 -8.04 -4.33 10.43
CA ASN A 16 -7.88 -3.08 11.16
C ASN A 16 -9.00 -2.08 10.81
N PRO A 17 -9.43 -1.23 11.75
CA PRO A 17 -10.57 -0.32 11.55
C PRO A 17 -10.43 0.66 10.38
N TYR A 18 -9.19 0.97 9.96
CA TYR A 18 -8.97 1.84 8.81
C TYR A 18 -9.49 1.22 7.51
N VAL A 19 -9.51 -0.12 7.40
CA VAL A 19 -10.04 -0.82 6.22
C VAL A 19 -11.55 -0.60 6.11
N ASP A 20 -12.27 -0.65 7.24
CA ASP A 20 -13.70 -0.32 7.28
C ASP A 20 -13.97 1.12 6.84
N LEU A 21 -13.13 2.06 7.29
CA LEU A 21 -13.23 3.46 6.88
C LEU A 21 -13.02 3.64 5.38
N ILE A 22 -12.00 2.99 4.81
CA ILE A 22 -11.75 3.05 3.37
C ILE A 22 -12.97 2.51 2.60
N ILE A 23 -13.48 1.33 2.95
CA ILE A 23 -14.63 0.72 2.28
C ILE A 23 -15.85 1.65 2.34
N LYS A 24 -16.10 2.24 3.50
CA LYS A 24 -17.20 3.20 3.69
C LYS A 24 -17.07 4.44 2.80
N GLU A 25 -15.86 4.97 2.61
CA GLU A 25 -15.64 6.11 1.71
C GLU A 25 -15.88 5.75 0.23
N PHE A 26 -15.52 4.54 -0.20
CA PHE A 26 -15.85 4.05 -1.54
C PHE A 26 -17.37 3.88 -1.72
N GLU A 27 -18.07 3.35 -0.72
CA GLU A 27 -19.54 3.24 -0.73
C GLU A 27 -20.21 4.63 -0.79
N ASN A 28 -19.70 5.60 -0.02
CA ASN A 28 -20.18 6.97 -0.04
C ASN A 28 -19.96 7.63 -1.41
N THR A 29 -18.80 7.40 -2.03
CA THR A 29 -18.50 7.90 -3.38
C THR A 29 -19.49 7.35 -4.40
N LYS A 30 -19.77 6.03 -4.35
CA LYS A 30 -20.77 5.40 -5.21
C LYS A 30 -22.18 5.99 -4.98
N TYR A 31 -22.57 6.17 -3.73
CA TYR A 31 -23.85 6.78 -3.38
C TYR A 31 -24.00 8.20 -3.95
N ILE A 32 -22.93 9.01 -3.90
CA ILE A 32 -22.91 10.35 -4.50
C ILE A 32 -23.09 10.26 -6.02
N PHE A 33 -22.39 9.35 -6.70
CA PHE A 33 -22.59 9.15 -8.14
C PHE A 33 -24.01 8.74 -8.49
N ASP A 34 -24.61 7.84 -7.71
CA ASP A 34 -26.00 7.40 -7.92
C ASP A 34 -26.98 8.54 -7.71
N LYS A 35 -26.75 9.42 -6.71
CA LYS A 35 -27.56 10.62 -6.48
C LYS A 35 -27.47 11.62 -7.63
N ILE A 36 -26.26 11.92 -8.12
CA ILE A 36 -26.08 12.86 -9.23
C ILE A 36 -26.69 12.28 -10.51
N SER A 37 -26.61 10.95 -10.71
CA SER A 37 -27.19 10.25 -11.86
C SER A 37 -28.70 10.40 -11.98
N LEU A 38 -29.40 10.74 -10.88
CA LEU A 38 -30.84 11.04 -10.90
C LEU A 38 -31.17 12.38 -11.57
N THR A 39 -30.21 13.31 -11.61
CA THR A 39 -30.38 14.65 -12.18
C THR A 39 -29.69 14.78 -13.53
N ILE A 40 -28.48 14.22 -13.65
CA ILE A 40 -27.66 14.29 -14.86
C ILE A 40 -27.15 12.88 -15.15
N PRO A 41 -27.49 12.26 -16.29
CA PRO A 41 -26.96 10.95 -16.65
C PRO A 41 -25.43 10.96 -16.69
N ILE A 42 -24.80 10.18 -15.82
CA ILE A 42 -23.35 9.97 -15.81
C ILE A 42 -23.06 8.64 -16.52
N PRO A 43 -22.25 8.62 -17.59
CA PRO A 43 -21.86 7.38 -18.24
C PRO A 43 -21.17 6.43 -17.26
N ASP A 44 -21.50 5.14 -17.32
CA ASP A 44 -20.91 4.12 -16.44
C ASP A 44 -19.38 4.03 -16.60
N LEU A 45 -18.86 4.36 -17.78
CA LEU A 45 -17.42 4.48 -18.02
C LEU A 45 -16.77 5.51 -17.10
N VAL A 46 -17.39 6.68 -16.91
CA VAL A 46 -16.85 7.74 -16.05
C VAL A 46 -16.84 7.28 -14.59
N LYS A 47 -17.92 6.65 -14.13
CA LYS A 47 -18.00 6.07 -12.78
C LYS A 47 -16.90 5.03 -12.57
N THR A 48 -16.68 4.18 -13.56
CA THR A 48 -15.63 3.14 -13.54
C THR A 48 -14.25 3.75 -13.45
N MET A 49 -13.92 4.71 -14.33
CA MET A 49 -12.62 5.39 -14.34
C MET A 49 -12.32 6.09 -13.01
N VAL A 50 -13.31 6.73 -12.41
CA VAL A 50 -13.12 7.40 -11.10
C VAL A 50 -12.82 6.38 -10.00
N ILE A 51 -13.56 5.27 -9.94
CA ILE A 51 -13.33 4.23 -8.93
C ILE A 51 -11.96 3.57 -9.13
N GLU A 52 -11.57 3.28 -10.37
CA GLU A 52 -10.25 2.73 -10.70
C GLU A 52 -9.12 3.67 -10.24
N GLU A 53 -9.22 4.97 -10.53
CA GLU A 53 -8.20 5.94 -10.11
C GLU A 53 -8.18 6.08 -8.58
N CYS A 54 -9.33 6.12 -7.92
CA CYS A 54 -9.41 6.11 -6.46
C CYS A 54 -8.73 4.86 -5.86
N CYS A 55 -8.91 3.69 -6.46
CA CYS A 55 -8.22 2.47 -6.03
C CYS A 55 -6.70 2.56 -6.23
N SER A 56 -6.24 3.05 -7.38
CA SER A 56 -4.82 3.25 -7.64
C SER A 56 -4.18 4.23 -6.66
N LEU A 57 -4.86 5.32 -6.31
CA LEU A 57 -4.42 6.25 -5.28
C LEU A 57 -4.41 5.61 -3.89
N MET A 58 -5.46 4.84 -3.55
CA MET A 58 -5.53 4.14 -2.27
C MET A 58 -4.39 3.13 -2.10
N ASN A 59 -4.05 2.37 -3.15
CA ASN A 59 -2.93 1.43 -3.13
C ASN A 59 -1.60 2.15 -2.84
N LYS A 60 -1.37 3.32 -3.44
CA LYS A 60 -0.20 4.16 -3.14
C LYS A 60 -0.18 4.64 -1.69
N LEU A 61 -1.33 5.10 -1.19
CA LEU A 61 -1.47 5.55 0.20
C LEU A 61 -1.28 4.42 1.21
N LEU A 62 -1.72 3.20 0.90
CA LEU A 62 -1.50 2.03 1.75
C LEU A 62 -0.02 1.70 1.88
N VAL A 63 0.73 1.66 0.77
CA VAL A 63 2.18 1.43 0.80
C VAL A 63 2.90 2.52 1.59
N GLU A 64 2.52 3.79 1.41
CA GLU A 64 3.05 4.90 2.22
C GLU A 64 2.74 4.73 3.71
N GLY A 65 1.52 4.33 4.04
CA GLY A 65 1.10 4.03 5.42
C GLY A 65 1.84 2.85 6.02
N PHE A 66 2.13 1.81 5.24
CA PHE A 66 2.93 0.66 5.67
C PHE A 66 4.39 1.05 5.91
N ALA A 67 4.96 1.90 5.06
CA ALA A 67 6.31 2.45 5.21
C ALA A 67 6.48 3.31 6.49
N CYS A 68 5.41 3.91 7.01
CA CYS A 68 5.45 4.66 8.27
C CYS A 68 5.75 3.79 9.51
N GLY A 69 5.63 2.46 9.40
CA GLY A 69 5.92 1.52 10.46
C GLY A 69 7.42 1.45 10.80
N LYS A 70 7.83 2.01 11.95
CA LYS A 70 9.23 1.93 12.42
C LYS A 70 9.68 0.51 12.81
N LYS A 71 8.73 -0.34 13.17
CA LYS A 71 8.93 -1.76 13.51
C LYS A 71 7.78 -2.55 12.92
N CYS A 72 8.11 -3.67 12.28
CA CYS A 72 7.14 -4.52 11.62
C CYS A 72 7.46 -5.99 11.91
N THR A 73 6.65 -6.61 12.77
CA THR A 73 6.77 -8.04 13.12
C THR A 73 6.24 -8.91 11.98
N HIS A 74 6.56 -10.19 12.00
CA HIS A 74 6.00 -11.15 11.03
C HIS A 74 4.46 -11.14 11.04
N GLN A 75 3.87 -11.08 12.24
CA GLN A 75 2.43 -10.96 12.44
C GLN A 75 1.89 -9.62 11.91
N GLY A 76 2.62 -8.52 12.11
CA GLY A 76 2.26 -7.21 11.56
C GLY A 76 2.20 -7.23 10.03
N ARG A 77 3.17 -7.86 9.36
CA ARG A 77 3.19 -8.02 7.89
C ARG A 77 2.03 -8.87 7.40
N ALA A 78 1.75 -9.98 8.07
CA ALA A 78 0.58 -10.81 7.78
C ALA A 78 -0.73 -10.01 7.94
N SER A 79 -0.81 -9.13 8.94
CA SER A 79 -1.94 -8.22 9.13
C SER A 79 -2.06 -7.20 8.01
N MET A 80 -0.96 -6.61 7.52
CA MET A 80 -0.99 -5.71 6.35
C MET A 80 -1.57 -6.41 5.12
N LEU A 81 -1.11 -7.63 4.84
CA LEU A 81 -1.57 -8.41 3.70
C LEU A 81 -3.03 -8.82 3.84
N PHE A 82 -3.45 -9.21 5.05
CA PHE A 82 -4.83 -9.53 5.36
C PHE A 82 -5.73 -8.31 5.15
N ASP A 83 -5.37 -7.16 5.71
CA ASP A 83 -6.11 -5.90 5.53
C ASP A 83 -6.25 -5.53 4.05
N PHE A 84 -5.17 -5.64 3.28
CA PHE A 84 -5.19 -5.33 1.85
C PHE A 84 -6.11 -6.29 1.07
N ARG A 85 -6.08 -7.58 1.38
CA ARG A 85 -6.97 -8.57 0.75
C ARG A 85 -8.44 -8.32 1.09
N GLU A 86 -8.74 -7.97 2.33
CA GLU A 86 -10.10 -7.62 2.78
C GLU A 86 -10.60 -6.35 2.08
N TYR A 87 -9.74 -5.34 1.95
CA TYR A 87 -10.03 -4.14 1.15
C TYR A 87 -10.37 -4.51 -0.29
N VAL A 88 -9.49 -5.26 -0.98
CA VAL A 88 -9.68 -5.65 -2.38
C VAL A 88 -10.98 -6.43 -2.55
N ALA A 89 -11.20 -7.47 -1.73
CA ALA A 89 -12.37 -8.34 -1.85
C ALA A 89 -13.68 -7.56 -1.74
N GLN A 90 -13.74 -6.59 -0.81
CA GLN A 90 -14.95 -5.79 -0.61
C GLN A 90 -15.17 -4.76 -1.71
N ILE A 91 -14.11 -4.11 -2.20
CA ILE A 91 -14.25 -3.19 -3.34
C ILE A 91 -14.66 -3.94 -4.61
N GLU A 92 -14.04 -5.07 -4.93
CA GLU A 92 -14.38 -5.85 -6.12
C GLU A 92 -15.82 -6.37 -6.05
N LYS A 93 -16.28 -6.79 -4.86
CA LYS A 93 -17.67 -7.18 -4.62
C LYS A 93 -18.66 -6.03 -4.78
N ASN A 94 -18.37 -4.86 -4.22
CA ASN A 94 -19.32 -3.73 -4.17
C ASN A 94 -19.38 -2.92 -5.47
N SER A 95 -18.26 -2.82 -6.17
CA SER A 95 -18.14 -2.07 -7.43
C SER A 95 -18.33 -2.94 -8.67
N LYS A 96 -18.14 -4.26 -8.57
CA LYS A 96 -18.01 -5.19 -9.70
C LYS A 96 -16.84 -4.85 -10.64
N LEU A 97 -15.87 -4.08 -10.16
CA LEU A 97 -14.65 -3.71 -10.87
C LEU A 97 -13.47 -4.48 -10.29
N ARG A 98 -12.44 -4.72 -11.10
CA ARG A 98 -11.19 -5.30 -10.62
C ARG A 98 -10.31 -4.18 -10.08
N VAL A 99 -9.79 -4.34 -8.85
CA VAL A 99 -8.89 -3.34 -8.29
C VAL A 99 -7.59 -3.33 -9.12
N PRO A 100 -7.16 -2.16 -9.65
CA PRO A 100 -5.93 -2.04 -10.43
C PRO A 100 -4.69 -2.17 -9.55
N GLN A 101 -3.54 -2.50 -10.14
CA GLN A 101 -2.22 -2.41 -9.51
C GLN A 101 -2.11 -3.12 -8.14
N LYS A 102 -2.78 -4.27 -7.96
CA LYS A 102 -2.70 -5.03 -6.70
C LYS A 102 -1.28 -5.48 -6.36
N SER A 103 -0.53 -5.87 -7.40
CA SER A 103 0.87 -6.28 -7.27
C SER A 103 1.74 -5.21 -6.64
N TYR A 104 1.48 -3.91 -6.90
CA TYR A 104 2.23 -2.82 -6.27
C TYR A 104 2.20 -2.87 -4.73
N VAL A 105 1.07 -3.28 -4.13
CA VAL A 105 0.97 -3.39 -2.68
C VAL A 105 1.49 -4.75 -2.20
N GLU A 106 1.12 -5.83 -2.90
CA GLU A 106 1.52 -7.19 -2.54
C GLU A 106 3.05 -7.38 -2.62
N ASP A 107 3.68 -6.92 -3.69
CA ASP A 107 5.13 -7.04 -3.91
C ASP A 107 5.90 -6.26 -2.83
N TYR A 108 5.43 -5.07 -2.44
CA TYR A 108 6.01 -4.31 -1.34
C TYR A 108 5.92 -5.07 0.00
N ILE A 109 4.77 -5.68 0.31
CA ILE A 109 4.62 -6.47 1.54
C ILE A 109 5.49 -7.73 1.48
N HIS A 110 5.57 -8.39 0.32
CA HIS A 110 6.41 -9.59 0.12
C HIS A 110 7.91 -9.27 0.20
N ALA A 111 8.34 -8.06 -0.16
CA ALA A 111 9.74 -7.63 -0.02
C ALA A 111 10.26 -7.71 1.43
N PHE A 112 9.38 -7.61 2.44
CA PHE A 112 9.74 -7.84 3.83
C PHE A 112 10.21 -9.27 4.13
N TYR A 113 10.01 -10.24 3.23
CA TYR A 113 10.38 -11.64 3.44
C TYR A 113 11.68 -12.05 2.73
N LEU A 114 12.19 -11.21 1.82
CA LEU A 114 13.44 -11.45 1.08
C LEU A 114 14.66 -11.52 1.99
N ASP A 115 15.70 -12.24 1.58
CA ASP A 115 17.00 -12.23 2.25
C ASP A 115 17.86 -10.99 1.87
N GLU A 116 19.12 -10.95 2.31
CA GLU A 116 20.04 -9.82 2.06
C GLU A 116 20.42 -9.68 0.57
N ASP A 117 20.60 -10.80 -0.14
CA ASP A 117 21.02 -10.78 -1.54
C ASP A 117 19.83 -10.49 -2.47
N GLU A 118 18.65 -11.01 -2.12
CA GLU A 118 17.40 -10.79 -2.85
C GLU A 118 16.90 -9.36 -2.73
N ILE A 119 16.94 -8.74 -1.54
CA ILE A 119 16.45 -7.37 -1.37
C ILE A 119 17.28 -6.37 -2.17
N ASP A 120 18.59 -6.60 -2.28
CA ASP A 120 19.52 -5.72 -3.00
C ASP A 120 19.21 -5.71 -4.50
N LYS A 121 18.81 -6.86 -5.06
CA LYS A 121 18.35 -6.97 -6.45
C LYS A 121 16.96 -6.35 -6.60
N TRP A 122 16.05 -6.66 -5.69
CA TRP A 122 14.67 -6.15 -5.71
C TRP A 122 14.61 -4.62 -5.71
N ILE A 123 15.41 -3.95 -4.86
CA ILE A 123 15.52 -2.48 -4.83
C ILE A 123 16.04 -1.89 -6.16
N GLN A 124 16.87 -2.66 -6.88
CA GLN A 124 17.38 -2.22 -8.18
C GLN A 124 16.34 -2.36 -9.29
N GLU A 125 15.50 -3.39 -9.23
CA GLU A 125 14.48 -3.67 -10.24
C GLU A 125 13.21 -2.84 -10.05
N HIS A 126 12.83 -2.54 -8.81
CA HIS A 126 11.60 -1.81 -8.49
C HIS A 126 11.83 -0.30 -8.30
N LYS A 127 11.52 0.50 -9.34
CA LYS A 127 11.71 1.97 -9.37
C LYS A 127 10.45 2.76 -9.04
N GLU A 128 9.32 2.09 -8.91
CA GLU A 128 8.02 2.66 -8.60
C GLU A 128 7.88 3.09 -7.13
N TYR A 129 8.74 2.59 -6.24
CA TYR A 129 8.72 2.93 -4.81
C TYR A 129 9.63 4.12 -4.49
N SER A 130 9.19 4.94 -3.55
CA SER A 130 9.98 6.08 -3.08
C SER A 130 11.16 5.62 -2.24
N LEU A 131 12.21 6.45 -2.19
CA LEU A 131 13.37 6.21 -1.31
C LEU A 131 12.96 6.06 0.16
N TYR A 132 11.89 6.75 0.60
CA TYR A 132 11.35 6.60 1.94
C TYR A 132 10.81 5.18 2.18
N GLN A 133 10.01 4.66 1.25
CA GLN A 133 9.44 3.32 1.31
C GLN A 133 10.55 2.24 1.29
N LEU A 134 11.53 2.38 0.40
CA LEU A 134 12.68 1.48 0.33
C LEU A 134 13.53 1.50 1.62
N ASN A 135 13.73 2.68 2.21
CA ASN A 135 14.41 2.80 3.51
C ASN A 135 13.59 2.18 4.65
N ALA A 136 12.25 2.24 4.61
CA ALA A 136 11.42 1.62 5.62
C ALA A 136 11.54 0.08 5.59
N LEU A 137 11.60 -0.52 4.40
CA LEU A 137 11.82 -1.95 4.19
C LEU A 137 13.13 -2.42 4.82
N THR A 138 14.23 -1.70 4.55
CA THR A 138 15.56 -2.08 5.05
C THR A 138 15.71 -1.82 6.56
N ASN A 139 15.16 -0.73 7.08
CA ASN A 139 15.26 -0.39 8.50
C ASN A 139 14.46 -1.32 9.41
N CYS A 140 13.36 -1.92 8.92
CA CYS A 140 12.57 -2.87 9.69
C CYS A 140 13.31 -4.19 9.98
N LYS A 141 14.38 -4.51 9.25
CA LYS A 141 15.18 -5.71 9.47
C LYS A 141 16.51 -5.34 10.13
N SER A 142 16.73 -5.79 11.37
CA SER A 142 17.92 -5.48 12.17
C SER A 142 19.25 -5.82 11.47
N THR A 143 19.27 -6.85 10.61
CA THR A 143 20.45 -7.33 9.86
C THR A 143 20.90 -6.35 8.77
N PHE A 144 19.99 -5.56 8.20
CA PHE A 144 20.23 -4.78 6.98
C PHE A 144 20.74 -3.36 7.27
N LYS A 145 20.69 -2.96 8.55
CA LYS A 145 20.92 -1.59 9.04
C LYS A 145 22.25 -0.94 8.67
N ARG A 146 23.27 -1.70 8.25
CA ARG A 146 24.62 -1.15 7.98
C ARG A 146 24.99 -1.09 6.50
N LYS A 147 24.79 -2.16 5.72
CA LYS A 147 25.15 -2.19 4.29
C LYS A 147 24.08 -1.55 3.39
N ALA A 148 22.80 -1.85 3.63
CA ALA A 148 21.71 -1.34 2.81
C ALA A 148 21.55 0.18 2.96
N THR A 149 21.68 0.69 4.19
CA THR A 149 21.66 2.14 4.49
C THR A 149 22.77 2.90 3.75
N ASN A 150 24.00 2.39 3.75
CA ASN A 150 25.13 3.03 3.05
C ASN A 150 24.96 2.98 1.52
N LYS A 151 24.42 1.88 0.96
CA LYS A 151 24.14 1.79 -0.48
C LYS A 151 22.98 2.69 -0.93
N LEU A 152 21.91 2.78 -0.14
CA LEU A 152 20.77 3.67 -0.42
C LEU A 152 21.18 5.14 -0.34
N LEU A 153 22.00 5.51 0.65
CA LEU A 153 22.62 6.85 0.71
C LEU A 153 23.45 7.14 -0.55
N ASN A 154 24.26 6.19 -1.03
CA ASN A 154 25.00 6.35 -2.29
C ASN A 154 24.09 6.47 -3.52
N LEU A 155 22.92 5.85 -3.54
CA LEU A 155 21.93 6.00 -4.62
C LEU A 155 21.23 7.37 -4.56
N ILE A 156 21.00 7.91 -3.36
CA ILE A 156 20.51 9.28 -3.16
C ILE A 156 21.56 10.27 -3.68
N GLU A 157 22.83 10.11 -3.29
CA GLU A 157 23.92 10.99 -3.75
C GLU A 157 24.11 10.95 -5.27
N LYS A 158 23.93 9.79 -5.91
CA LYS A 158 24.02 9.62 -7.36
C LYS A 158 22.74 10.01 -8.11
N GLY A 159 21.61 10.12 -7.42
CA GLY A 159 20.27 10.33 -7.99
C GLY A 159 19.72 11.74 -7.87
N THR A 160 20.42 12.66 -7.18
CA THR A 160 20.09 14.09 -7.22
C THR A 160 20.62 14.73 -8.50
N PRO A 161 19.77 15.19 -9.44
CA PRO A 161 20.22 16.16 -10.43
C PRO A 161 20.50 17.48 -9.69
N PRO A 162 21.54 18.25 -10.08
CA PRO A 162 21.67 19.62 -9.63
C PRO A 162 20.58 20.47 -10.31
N HIS A 163 19.69 21.02 -9.49
CA HIS A 163 18.71 22.08 -9.78
C HIS A 163 17.49 21.73 -10.65
#